data_AF-A0A945T4R3-F1
#
_entry.id   AF-A0A945T4R3-F1
#
_cell.length_a   1.000
_cell.length_b   1.000
_cell.length_c   1.000
_cell.angle_alpha   90.00
_cell.angle_beta   90.00
_cell.angle_gamma   90.00
#
_symmetry.space_group_name_H-M   'P 1'
#
loop_
_entity.id
_entity.type
_entity.pdbx_description
1 polymer ?
#
loop_
_entity_poly.entity_id
_entity_poly.type
_entity_poly.pdbx_seq_one_letter_code
_entity_poly.pdbx_strand_id
1 'polypeptide(L)'
;MKLRPEQLPAQLKKGLAPVYLLSGDEPLLLQEAADQILQAARSAGFEERSLFTVGNSFHWSELQQEAAALSLFAENKIVDLRIPTGKPGKEGGAVLT
;
A
#
# COMPACT_ATOMS: atom_id res chain seq x y z
N MET A 1 -0.49 13.24 -6.27
CA MET A 1 -1.54 14.24 -5.93
C MET A 1 -1.77 14.18 -4.43
N LYS A 2 -1.78 15.30 -3.71
CA LYS A 2 -2.13 15.32 -2.29
C LYS A 2 -3.65 15.39 -2.14
N LEU A 3 -4.23 14.50 -1.34
CA LEU A 3 -5.66 14.43 -1.06
C LEU A 3 -5.88 14.57 0.44
N ARG A 4 -6.98 15.22 0.81
CA ARG A 4 -7.50 15.14 2.17
C ARG A 4 -8.36 13.86 2.31
N PRO A 5 -8.48 13.26 3.51
CA PRO A 5 -9.25 12.03 3.71
C PRO A 5 -10.68 12.08 3.14
N GLU A 6 -11.37 13.21 3.30
CA GLU A 6 -12.73 13.41 2.79
C GLU A 6 -12.83 13.40 1.25
N GLN A 7 -11.71 13.60 0.55
CA GLN A 7 -11.65 13.60 -0.93
C GLN A 7 -11.37 12.21 -1.49
N LEU A 8 -10.90 11.27 -0.68
CA LEU A 8 -10.51 9.92 -1.09
C LEU A 8 -11.67 9.14 -1.74
N PRO A 9 -12.89 9.08 -1.15
CA PRO A 9 -13.99 8.33 -1.77
C PRO A 9 -14.33 8.81 -3.18
N ALA A 10 -14.31 10.13 -3.41
CA ALA A 10 -14.62 10.71 -4.72
C ALA A 10 -13.51 10.44 -5.74
N GLN A 11 -12.25 10.35 -5.30
CA GLN A 11 -11.14 9.99 -6.18
C GLN A 11 -11.19 8.50 -6.54
N LEU A 12 -11.46 7.60 -5.58
CA LEU A 12 -11.51 6.15 -5.83
C LEU A 12 -12.58 5.79 -6.88
N LYS A 13 -13.70 6.53 -6.90
CA LYS A 13 -14.75 6.39 -7.94
C LYS A 13 -14.29 6.76 -9.35
N LYS A 14 -13.26 7.61 -9.49
CA LYS A 14 -12.70 7.99 -10.81
C LYS A 14 -11.71 6.95 -11.33
N GLY A 15 -11.25 6.05 -10.47
CA GLY A 15 -10.28 5.02 -10.80
C GLY A 15 -9.21 4.87 -9.72
N LEU A 16 -8.61 3.68 -9.67
CA LEU A 16 -7.53 3.38 -8.75
C LEU A 16 -6.19 3.90 -9.29
N ALA A 17 -5.45 4.61 -8.45
CA ALA A 17 -4.04 4.86 -8.69
C ALA A 17 -3.22 3.59 -8.42
N PRO A 18 -2.09 3.39 -9.11
CA PRO A 18 -1.22 2.23 -8.89
C PRO A 18 -0.48 2.28 -7.54
N VAL A 19 -0.30 3.46 -6.95
CA VAL A 19 0.41 3.66 -5.68
C VAL A 19 -0.31 4.68 -4.82
N TYR A 20 -0.46 4.37 -3.53
CA TYR A 20 -0.98 5.28 -2.51
C TYR A 20 0.03 5.42 -1.37
N LEU A 21 0.32 6.66 -1.00
CA LEU A 21 1.09 6.98 0.20
C LEU A 21 0.12 7.53 1.25
N LEU A 22 -0.03 6.79 2.35
CA LEU A 22 -0.80 7.21 3.51
C LEU A 22 0.17 7.69 4.59
N SER A 23 0.01 8.94 5.02
CA SER A 23 0.88 9.58 6.00
C SER A 23 0.06 10.57 6.83
N GLY A 24 0.23 10.54 8.15
CA GLY A 24 -0.52 11.37 9.08
C GLY A 24 -0.28 10.92 10.52
N ASP A 25 -0.67 11.76 11.48
CA ASP A 25 -0.44 11.51 12.90
C ASP A 25 -1.64 10.82 13.58
N GLU A 26 -2.78 10.73 12.88
CA GLU A 26 -4.01 10.12 13.38
C GLU A 26 -4.15 8.67 12.84
N PRO A 27 -3.89 7.64 13.67
CA PRO A 27 -3.87 6.25 13.20
C PRO A 27 -5.21 5.77 12.65
N LEU A 28 -6.32 6.24 13.23
CA LEU A 28 -7.66 5.87 12.78
C LEU A 28 -7.92 6.36 11.35
N LEU A 29 -7.58 7.60 11.03
CA LEU A 29 -7.75 8.16 9.69
C LEU A 29 -6.90 7.42 8.64
N LEU A 30 -5.69 7.02 9.02
CA LEU A 30 -4.83 6.21 8.14
C LEU A 30 -5.43 4.84 7.88
N GLN A 31 -5.97 4.20 8.91
CA GLN A 31 -6.62 2.90 8.79
C GLN A 31 -7.88 2.99 7.91
N GLU A 32 -8.74 3.98 8.15
CA GLU A 32 -9.94 4.20 7.34
C GLU A 32 -9.62 4.47 5.87
N ALA A 33 -8.58 5.27 5.61
CA ALA A 33 -8.11 5.52 4.25
C ALA A 33 -7.58 4.23 3.58
N ALA A 34 -6.80 3.42 4.30
CA ALA A 34 -6.32 2.14 3.80
C ALA A 34 -7.48 1.19 3.49
N ASP A 35 -8.46 1.09 4.40
CA ASP A 35 -9.62 0.22 4.22
C ASP A 35 -10.46 0.64 3.01
N GLN A 36 -10.65 1.93 2.77
CA GLN A 36 -11.33 2.45 1.58
C GLN A 36 -10.60 2.08 0.28
N ILE A 37 -9.27 2.23 0.25
CA ILE A 37 -8.44 1.86 -0.91
C ILE A 37 -8.55 0.36 -1.17
N LEU A 38 -8.44 -0.46 -0.13
CA LEU A 38 -8.50 -1.91 -0.23
C LEU A 38 -9.87 -2.40 -0.68
N GLN A 39 -10.95 -1.79 -0.20
CA GLN A 39 -12.31 -2.09 -0.66
C GLN A 39 -12.47 -1.76 -2.15
N ALA A 40 -12.02 -0.58 -2.57
CA ALA A 40 -12.08 -0.19 -3.98
C ALA A 40 -11.22 -1.11 -4.88
N ALA A 41 -10.04 -1.51 -4.40
CA ALA A 41 -9.15 -2.44 -5.10
C ALA A 41 -9.78 -3.84 -5.23
N ARG A 42 -10.41 -4.36 -4.17
CA ARG A 42 -11.18 -5.62 -4.25
C ARG A 42 -12.29 -5.55 -5.29
N SER A 43 -13.04 -4.45 -5.33
CA SER A 43 -14.07 -4.23 -6.36
C SER A 43 -13.50 -4.14 -7.78
N ALA A 44 -12.21 -3.86 -7.93
CA ALA A 44 -11.50 -3.84 -9.20
C ALA A 44 -10.76 -5.17 -9.54
N GLY A 45 -10.99 -6.24 -8.78
CA GLY A 45 -10.41 -7.56 -9.04
C GLY A 45 -9.04 -7.82 -8.41
N PHE A 46 -8.62 -7.00 -7.43
CA PHE A 46 -7.45 -7.27 -6.62
C PHE A 46 -7.84 -8.18 -5.45
N GLU A 47 -7.66 -9.48 -5.63
CA GLU A 47 -8.12 -10.50 -4.67
C GLU A 47 -7.04 -10.86 -3.64
N GLU A 48 -5.78 -10.61 -3.95
CA GLU A 48 -4.63 -10.92 -3.10
C GLU A 48 -4.06 -9.67 -2.43
N ARG A 49 -3.66 -9.80 -1.15
CA ARG A 49 -2.99 -8.73 -0.39
C ARG A 49 -1.85 -9.31 0.44
N SER A 50 -0.65 -8.82 0.20
CA SER A 50 0.55 -9.12 0.97
C SER A 50 0.86 -7.93 1.88
N LEU A 51 0.83 -8.15 3.20
CA LEU A 51 1.10 -7.11 4.20
C LEU A 51 2.52 -7.25 4.76
N PHE A 52 3.30 -6.19 4.64
CA PHE A 52 4.64 -6.06 5.18
C PHE A 52 4.68 -4.93 6.20
N THR A 53 5.31 -5.17 7.35
CA THR A 53 5.56 -4.14 8.35
C THR A 53 7.05 -4.00 8.57
N VAL A 54 7.58 -2.81 8.32
CA VAL A 54 9.00 -2.50 8.53
C VAL A 54 9.28 -2.47 10.03
N GLY A 55 10.20 -3.34 10.46
CA GLY A 55 10.72 -3.44 11.81
C GLY A 55 12.21 -3.76 11.78
N ASN A 56 12.78 -4.11 12.94
CA ASN A 56 14.23 -4.28 13.09
C ASN A 56 14.81 -5.45 12.25
N SER A 57 13.98 -6.44 11.93
CA SER A 57 14.36 -7.63 11.15
C SER A 57 13.70 -7.66 9.77
N PHE A 58 13.21 -6.51 9.27
CA PHE A 58 12.56 -6.46 7.97
C PHE A 58 13.59 -6.48 6.84
N HIS A 59 13.44 -7.40 5.90
CA HIS A 59 14.31 -7.51 4.74
C HIS A 59 13.66 -6.92 3.49
N TRP A 60 14.20 -5.82 2.98
CA TRP A 60 13.68 -5.15 1.78
C TRP A 60 13.72 -6.03 0.52
N SER A 61 14.57 -7.06 0.49
CA SER A 61 14.59 -8.06 -0.57
C SER A 61 13.30 -8.88 -0.64
N GLU A 62 12.63 -9.12 0.48
CA GLU A 62 11.35 -9.87 0.48
C GLU A 62 10.26 -9.07 -0.21
N LEU A 63 10.23 -7.75 -0.01
CA LEU A 63 9.30 -6.84 -0.70
C LEU A 63 9.51 -6.88 -2.22
N GLN A 64 10.77 -6.89 -2.66
CA GLN A 64 11.11 -6.94 -4.08
C GLN A 64 10.75 -8.30 -4.70
N GLN A 65 11.04 -9.39 -3.99
CA GLN A 65 10.66 -10.74 -4.42
C GLN A 65 9.15 -10.87 -4.53
N GLU A 66 8.42 -10.36 -3.54
CA GLU A 66 6.97 -10.33 -3.60
C GLU A 66 6.50 -9.50 -4.80
N ALA A 67 6.98 -8.27 -5.01
CA ALA A 67 6.59 -7.46 -6.16
C ALA A 67 6.87 -8.13 -7.52
N ALA A 68 7.94 -8.93 -7.61
CA ALA A 68 8.30 -9.68 -8.82
C ALA A 68 7.60 -11.04 -8.97
N ALA A 69 7.00 -11.57 -7.89
CA ALA A 69 6.34 -12.86 -7.92
C ALA A 69 5.03 -12.79 -8.70
N LEU A 70 4.94 -13.59 -9.77
CA LEU A 70 3.69 -13.84 -10.48
C LEU A 70 2.76 -14.62 -9.55
N SER A 71 1.55 -14.08 -9.32
CA SER A 71 0.54 -14.83 -8.56
C SER A 71 0.02 -15.99 -9.41
N LEU A 72 -0.12 -17.15 -8.79
CA LEU A 72 -0.67 -18.36 -9.42
C LEU A 72 -2.20 -18.36 -9.42
N PHE A 73 -2.82 -17.50 -8.62
CA PHE A 73 -4.25 -17.54 -8.32
C PHE A 73 -4.99 -16.25 -8.70
N ALA A 74 -4.31 -15.10 -8.71
CA ALA A 74 -4.93 -13.81 -9.01
C ALA A 74 -4.13 -13.05 -10.08
N GLU A 75 -4.82 -12.36 -10.99
CA GLU A 75 -4.14 -11.51 -11.97
C GLU A 75 -3.60 -10.22 -11.34
N ASN A 76 -4.20 -9.77 -10.23
CA ASN A 76 -3.87 -8.50 -9.57
C ASN A 76 -3.71 -8.69 -8.06
N LYS A 77 -2.62 -8.18 -7.51
CA LYS A 77 -2.31 -8.23 -6.07
C LYS A 77 -1.95 -6.87 -5.50
N ILE A 78 -2.18 -6.70 -4.20
CA ILE A 78 -1.87 -5.50 -3.44
C ILE A 78 -0.67 -5.80 -2.54
N VAL A 79 0.35 -4.95 -2.61
CA VAL A 79 1.43 -4.92 -1.63
C VAL A 79 1.16 -3.77 -0.66
N ASP A 80 0.85 -4.09 0.59
CA ASP A 80 0.66 -3.13 1.67
C ASP A 80 1.94 -3.07 2.51
N LEU A 81 2.66 -1.96 2.42
CA LEU A 81 3.87 -1.73 3.19
C LEU A 81 3.62 -0.68 4.29
N ARG A 82 3.77 -1.10 5.54
CA ARG A 82 3.66 -0.23 6.72
C ARG A 82 5.03 0.13 7.25
N ILE A 83 5.27 1.43 7.42
CA ILE A 83 6.52 1.96 7.96
C ILE A 83 6.20 2.76 9.22
N PRO A 84 6.18 2.14 10.42
CA PRO A 84 5.79 2.82 11.67
C PRO A 84 6.61 4.07 11.98
N THR A 85 7.87 4.12 11.57
CA THR A 85 8.77 5.27 11.77
C THR A 85 8.59 6.37 10.72
N GLY A 86 7.82 6.12 9.67
CA GLY A 86 7.70 6.97 8.48
C GLY A 86 8.96 7.06 7.62
N LYS A 87 10.03 6.32 7.98
CA LYS A 87 11.35 6.41 7.33
C LYS A 87 11.76 5.06 6.75
N PRO A 88 11.73 4.88 5.43
CA PRO A 88 12.21 3.64 4.78
C PRO A 88 13.73 3.44 4.89
N GLY A 89 14.48 4.49 5.26
CA GLY A 89 15.94 4.43 5.30
C GLY A 89 16.57 4.33 3.91
N LYS A 90 17.88 4.06 3.86
CA LYS A 90 18.64 4.01 2.61
C LYS A 90 18.23 2.83 1.73
N GLU A 91 18.09 1.65 2.32
CA GLU A 91 17.73 0.43 1.60
C GLU A 91 16.30 0.50 1.07
N GLY A 92 15.34 0.91 1.90
CA GLY A 92 13.97 1.08 1.44
C GLY A 92 13.81 2.17 0.40
N GLY A 93 14.57 3.26 0.51
CA GLY A 93 14.61 4.29 -0.52
C GLY A 93 15.05 3.75 -1.88
N ALA A 94 15.99 2.79 -1.92
CA ALA A 94 16.44 2.18 -3.17
C ALA A 94 15.45 1.15 -3.75
N VAL A 95 14.64 0.50 -2.90
CA VAL A 95 13.64 -0.49 -3.34
C VAL A 95 12.33 0.16 -3.79
N LEU A 96 12.01 1.35 -3.26
CA LEU A 96 10.76 2.07 -3.55
C LEU A 96 10.83 3.04 -4.75
N THR A 97 11.98 3.12 -5.42
CA THR A 97 12.22 3.95 -6.63
C THR A 97 12.21 3.11 -7.89
#